data_AF-A0A9E0ZT96-F1
#
_entry.id   AF-A0A9E0ZT96-F1
#
_cell.length_a   1.000
_cell.length_b   1.000
_cell.length_c   1.000
_cell.angle_alpha   90.00
_cell.angle_beta   90.00
_cell.angle_gamma   90.00
#
_symmetry.space_group_name_H-M   'P 1'
#
loop_
_entity.id
_entity.type
_entity.pdbx_description
1 polymer ?
#
loop_
_entity_poly.entity_id
_entity_poly.type
_entity_poly.pdbx_seq_one_letter_code
_entity_poly.pdbx_strand_id
1 'polypeptide(L)'
;MTNENKEVKQKKAKNVIPGTNVSKVGVIVTSVILAVLIAISAFFVVVFSAQPYELKDGKLDVYKLTSNIYTKMIVAAMPDSIHDDDTGIDFYVEVNDDYDYHYDEPIEQYSVYYYNDNNEKTYLYDGVYEDNNYNLNNKNAKNALMGFFIAGMNKIKKIKVVVTIILVLLIIAILALLILLITMLVKVKRDREYSQYKSKKKLEKQQSEKTKENK
;
A
#
# COMPACT_ATOMS: atom_id res chain seq x y z
N MET A 1 44.05 -9.78 32.20
CA MET A 1 42.72 -9.64 31.53
C MET A 1 41.76 -8.94 32.49
N THR A 2 41.33 -7.73 32.17
CA THR A 2 40.42 -6.89 32.99
C THR A 2 38.97 -7.41 32.98
N ASN A 3 38.21 -7.13 34.05
CA ASN A 3 36.81 -7.57 34.20
C ASN A 3 35.89 -7.08 33.07
N GLU A 4 36.12 -5.88 32.51
CA GLU A 4 35.40 -5.37 31.33
C GLU A 4 35.52 -6.30 30.10
N ASN A 5 36.70 -6.88 29.87
CA ASN A 5 36.94 -7.78 28.75
C ASN A 5 36.19 -9.12 28.90
N LYS A 6 35.86 -9.54 30.14
CA LYS A 6 35.03 -10.73 30.40
C LYS A 6 33.54 -10.41 30.21
N GLU A 7 33.07 -9.25 30.64
CA GLU A 7 31.67 -8.83 30.47
C GLU A 7 31.31 -8.57 29.00
N VAL A 8 32.18 -7.91 28.23
CA VAL A 8 31.96 -7.68 26.79
C VAL A 8 31.92 -9.01 26.01
N LYS A 9 32.77 -9.97 26.37
CA LYS A 9 32.75 -11.33 25.79
C LYS A 9 31.47 -12.09 26.16
N GLN A 10 30.98 -11.97 27.40
CA GLN A 10 29.71 -12.58 27.81
C GLN A 10 28.50 -11.94 27.12
N LYS A 11 28.45 -10.60 26.98
CA LYS A 11 27.39 -9.89 26.24
C LYS A 11 27.38 -10.26 24.76
N LYS A 12 28.55 -10.35 24.11
CA LYS A 12 28.66 -10.84 22.71
C LYS A 12 28.19 -12.30 22.58
N ALA A 13 28.51 -13.17 23.54
CA ALA A 13 28.05 -14.57 23.52
C ALA A 13 26.53 -14.70 23.72
N LYS A 14 25.89 -13.80 24.48
CA LYS A 14 24.43 -13.83 24.73
C LYS A 14 23.60 -13.47 23.48
N ASN A 15 24.11 -12.54 22.68
CA ASN A 15 23.40 -11.95 21.53
C ASN A 15 23.60 -12.73 20.21
N VAL A 16 24.34 -13.83 20.25
CA VAL A 16 24.65 -14.69 19.10
C VAL A 16 23.97 -16.05 19.29
N ILE A 17 23.56 -16.69 18.20
CA ILE A 17 22.94 -18.01 18.24
C ILE A 17 23.97 -19.03 18.78
N PRO A 18 23.62 -19.87 19.77
CA PRO A 18 24.58 -20.81 20.36
C PRO A 18 25.21 -21.70 19.28
N GLY A 19 26.54 -21.80 19.31
CA GLY A 19 27.32 -22.59 18.36
C GLY A 19 27.62 -21.89 17.02
N THR A 20 27.28 -20.61 16.84
CA THR A 20 27.48 -19.86 15.59
C THR A 20 28.01 -18.45 15.85
N ASN A 21 28.32 -17.69 14.79
CA ASN A 21 28.64 -16.26 14.86
C ASN A 21 27.47 -15.34 14.42
N VAL A 22 26.27 -15.89 14.24
CA VAL A 22 25.09 -15.15 13.74
C VAL A 22 24.31 -14.50 14.89
N SER A 23 24.02 -13.20 14.77
CA SER A 23 23.26 -12.45 15.79
C SER A 23 21.80 -12.92 15.89
N LYS A 24 21.33 -13.24 17.10
CA LYS A 24 19.91 -13.52 17.37
C LYS A 24 19.03 -12.30 17.10
N VAL A 25 19.47 -11.14 17.60
CA VAL A 25 18.76 -9.87 17.45
C VAL A 25 18.68 -9.50 15.97
N GLY A 26 19.76 -9.70 15.21
CA GLY A 26 19.77 -9.46 13.77
C GLY A 26 18.72 -10.30 13.02
N VAL A 27 18.63 -11.60 13.32
CA VAL A 27 17.62 -12.47 12.69
C VAL A 27 16.18 -12.03 13.04
N ILE A 28 15.93 -11.70 14.31
CA ILE A 28 14.60 -11.25 14.76
C ILE A 28 14.22 -9.94 14.07
N VAL A 29 15.10 -8.94 14.09
CA VAL A 29 14.84 -7.62 13.49
C VAL A 29 14.59 -7.76 11.98
N THR A 30 15.43 -8.50 11.26
CA THR A 30 15.24 -8.76 9.83
C THR A 30 13.90 -9.44 9.55
N SER A 31 13.51 -10.43 10.37
CA SER A 31 12.23 -11.13 10.22
C SER A 31 11.03 -10.21 10.46
N VAL A 32 11.09 -9.33 11.47
CA VAL A 32 10.01 -8.38 11.77
C VAL A 32 9.87 -7.36 10.64
N ILE A 33 10.99 -6.79 10.17
CA ILE A 33 10.99 -5.85 9.04
C ILE A 33 10.37 -6.51 7.81
N LEU A 34 10.79 -7.74 7.50
CA LEU A 34 10.26 -8.49 6.36
C LEU A 34 8.73 -8.68 6.46
N ALA A 35 8.23 -9.09 7.63
CA ALA A 35 6.79 -9.28 7.85
C ALA A 35 5.99 -7.97 7.66
N VAL A 36 6.51 -6.86 8.18
CA VAL A 36 5.89 -5.54 8.02
C VAL A 36 5.85 -5.11 6.55
N LEU A 37 6.96 -5.28 5.81
CA LEU A 37 7.01 -4.93 4.39
C LEU A 37 6.02 -5.77 3.55
N ILE A 38 5.86 -7.06 3.87
CA ILE A 38 4.88 -7.93 3.21
C ILE A 38 3.46 -7.45 3.49
N ALA A 39 3.13 -7.15 4.76
CA ALA A 39 1.80 -6.66 5.14
C ALA A 39 1.45 -5.33 4.44
N ILE A 40 2.39 -4.39 4.41
CA ILE A 40 2.23 -3.10 3.72
C ILE A 40 2.03 -3.33 2.21
N SER A 41 2.84 -4.19 1.60
CA SER A 41 2.73 -4.49 0.18
C SER A 41 1.37 -5.12 -0.17
N ALA A 42 0.90 -6.06 0.64
CA ALA A 42 -0.41 -6.69 0.47
C ALA A 42 -1.55 -5.66 0.59
N PHE A 43 -1.49 -4.75 1.56
CA PHE A 43 -2.45 -3.66 1.69
C PHE A 43 -2.51 -2.79 0.42
N PHE A 44 -1.36 -2.35 -0.09
CA PHE A 44 -1.31 -1.54 -1.32
C PHE A 44 -1.87 -2.29 -2.53
N VAL A 45 -1.57 -3.58 -2.67
CA VAL A 45 -2.17 -4.41 -3.73
C VAL A 45 -3.68 -4.45 -3.59
N VAL A 46 -4.23 -4.72 -2.40
CA VAL A 46 -5.69 -4.78 -2.19
C VAL A 46 -6.37 -3.43 -2.50
N VAL A 47 -5.79 -2.32 -2.04
CA VAL A 47 -6.38 -0.98 -2.24
C VAL A 47 -6.34 -0.53 -3.70
N PHE A 48 -5.23 -0.79 -4.41
CA PHE A 48 -5.00 -0.25 -5.76
C PHE A 48 -5.26 -1.25 -6.89
N SER A 49 -5.52 -2.54 -6.60
CA SER A 49 -5.92 -3.54 -7.60
C SER A 49 -7.39 -3.46 -7.99
N ALA A 50 -8.22 -2.79 -7.18
CA ALA A 50 -9.60 -2.48 -7.55
C ALA A 50 -9.60 -1.74 -8.89
N GLN A 51 -10.41 -2.22 -9.83
CA GLN A 51 -10.66 -1.47 -11.06
C GLN A 51 -11.56 -0.28 -10.72
N PRO A 52 -11.25 0.92 -11.23
CA PRO A 52 -12.01 2.12 -10.91
C PRO A 52 -13.44 2.11 -11.46
N TYR A 53 -13.75 1.23 -12.42
CA TYR A 53 -15.07 1.08 -13.04
C TYR A 53 -15.13 -0.18 -13.92
N GLU A 54 -16.33 -0.72 -14.14
CA GLU A 54 -16.65 -1.55 -15.30
C GLU A 54 -17.32 -0.63 -16.34
N LEU A 55 -16.75 -0.50 -17.54
CA LEU A 55 -17.43 0.13 -18.67
C LEU A 55 -18.47 -0.87 -19.18
N LYS A 56 -19.75 -0.65 -18.89
CA LYS A 56 -20.86 -1.33 -19.56
C LYS A 56 -21.62 -0.33 -20.43
N ASP A 57 -21.71 -0.64 -21.72
CA ASP A 57 -22.54 0.10 -22.69
C ASP A 57 -22.32 1.62 -22.73
N GLY A 58 -21.07 2.06 -22.58
CA GLY A 58 -20.71 3.49 -22.64
C GLY A 58 -21.12 4.31 -21.41
N LYS A 59 -21.71 3.67 -20.39
CA LYS A 59 -21.97 4.28 -19.08
C LYS A 59 -20.91 3.82 -18.08
N LEU A 60 -20.29 4.79 -17.42
CA LEU A 60 -19.31 4.53 -16.37
C LEU A 60 -20.07 4.09 -15.12
N ASP A 61 -20.03 2.80 -14.80
CA ASP A 61 -20.62 2.28 -13.57
C ASP A 61 -19.66 2.55 -12.39
N VAL A 62 -19.75 3.78 -11.85
CA VAL A 62 -18.99 4.22 -10.67
C VAL A 62 -19.44 3.46 -9.41
N TYR A 63 -20.63 2.84 -9.44
CA TYR A 63 -21.26 2.17 -8.30
C TYR A 63 -20.57 0.85 -7.92
N LYS A 64 -19.69 0.34 -8.78
CA LYS A 64 -18.92 -0.89 -8.53
C LYS A 64 -17.46 -0.66 -8.18
N LEU A 65 -17.16 0.49 -7.59
CA LEU A 65 -15.90 0.69 -6.86
C LEU A 65 -15.82 -0.36 -5.74
N THR A 66 -15.11 -1.45 -6.01
CA THR A 66 -15.07 -2.66 -5.16
C THR A 66 -14.42 -2.41 -3.79
N SER A 67 -13.86 -1.21 -3.57
CA SER A 67 -13.16 -0.79 -2.35
C SER A 67 -13.66 0.58 -1.88
N ASN A 68 -14.32 0.61 -0.73
CA ASN A 68 -14.76 1.84 -0.04
C ASN A 68 -13.60 2.83 0.18
N ILE A 69 -12.39 2.31 0.45
CA ILE A 69 -11.18 3.13 0.62
C ILE A 69 -10.81 3.84 -0.68
N TYR A 70 -10.89 3.14 -1.82
CA TYR A 70 -10.55 3.70 -3.12
C TYR A 70 -11.57 4.77 -3.56
N THR A 71 -12.86 4.56 -3.28
CA THR A 71 -13.91 5.58 -3.47
C THR A 71 -13.62 6.85 -2.66
N LYS A 72 -13.31 6.70 -1.36
CA LYS A 72 -12.95 7.84 -0.50
C LYS A 72 -11.72 8.60 -1.02
N MET A 73 -10.75 7.89 -1.59
CA MET A 73 -9.58 8.54 -2.22
C MET A 73 -9.98 9.34 -3.47
N ILE A 74 -10.85 8.81 -4.33
CA ILE A 74 -11.35 9.55 -5.50
C ILE A 74 -12.06 10.82 -5.06
N VAL A 75 -12.97 10.70 -4.08
CA VAL A 75 -13.72 11.84 -3.51
C VAL A 75 -12.76 12.90 -2.98
N ALA A 76 -11.79 12.50 -2.16
CA ALA A 76 -10.79 13.43 -1.61
C ALA A 76 -9.87 14.04 -2.67
N ALA A 77 -9.77 13.43 -3.85
CA ALA A 77 -8.98 13.94 -4.96
C ALA A 77 -9.81 14.78 -5.95
N MET A 78 -11.14 14.83 -5.81
CA MET A 78 -11.97 15.70 -6.64
C MET A 78 -11.50 17.15 -6.49
N PRO A 79 -11.41 17.90 -7.60
CA PRO A 79 -11.12 19.32 -7.50
C PRO A 79 -12.32 20.07 -6.91
N ASP A 80 -12.09 21.23 -6.30
CA ASP A 80 -13.17 22.06 -5.76
C ASP A 80 -14.01 22.71 -6.87
N SER A 81 -13.40 22.88 -8.06
CA SER A 81 -14.08 23.36 -9.26
C SER A 81 -13.56 22.72 -10.54
N ILE A 82 -14.37 22.78 -11.60
CA ILE A 82 -13.98 22.40 -12.96
C ILE A 82 -14.49 23.49 -13.91
N HIS A 83 -13.60 23.93 -14.78
CA HIS A 83 -13.95 24.84 -15.87
C HIS A 83 -14.40 24.04 -17.09
N ASP A 84 -15.54 24.39 -17.68
CA ASP A 84 -15.98 23.87 -18.98
C ASP A 84 -15.59 24.84 -20.08
N ASP A 85 -14.52 24.54 -20.82
CA ASP A 85 -13.98 25.38 -21.89
C ASP A 85 -15.01 25.69 -22.99
N ASP A 86 -16.02 24.83 -23.21
CA ASP A 86 -17.03 25.05 -24.25
C ASP A 86 -18.08 26.10 -23.86
N THR A 87 -18.48 26.13 -22.58
CA THR A 87 -19.51 27.06 -22.08
C THR A 87 -18.92 28.25 -21.32
N GLY A 88 -17.64 28.17 -20.93
CA GLY A 88 -16.96 29.14 -20.08
C GLY A 88 -17.43 29.11 -18.62
N ILE A 89 -18.22 28.11 -18.22
CA ILE A 89 -18.81 28.02 -16.88
C ILE A 89 -17.86 27.28 -15.94
N ASP A 90 -17.67 27.85 -14.75
CA ASP A 90 -17.04 27.16 -13.62
C ASP A 90 -18.10 26.44 -12.79
N PHE A 91 -17.98 25.11 -12.73
CA PHE A 91 -18.78 24.26 -11.85
C PHE A 91 -18.05 24.04 -10.54
N TYR A 92 -18.82 23.87 -9.46
CA TYR A 92 -18.34 23.61 -8.11
C TYR A 92 -19.09 22.43 -7.51
N VAL A 93 -18.46 21.71 -6.59
CA VAL A 93 -19.04 20.55 -5.92
C VAL A 93 -19.01 20.73 -4.40
N GLU A 94 -20.06 20.27 -3.73
CA GLU A 94 -20.11 20.19 -2.27
C GLU A 94 -20.84 18.94 -1.80
N VAL A 95 -20.74 18.65 -0.50
CA VAL A 95 -21.48 17.56 0.11
C VAL A 95 -22.94 17.98 0.24
N ASN A 96 -23.84 17.10 -0.18
CA ASN A 96 -25.26 17.26 0.00
C ASN A 96 -25.63 16.96 1.46
N ASP A 97 -26.01 17.99 2.22
CA ASP A 97 -26.40 17.86 3.62
C ASP A 97 -27.72 17.07 3.81
N ASP A 98 -28.54 16.98 2.76
CA ASP A 98 -29.83 16.28 2.77
C ASP A 98 -29.73 14.80 2.37
N TYR A 99 -28.52 14.28 2.13
CA TYR A 99 -28.30 12.90 1.68
C TYR A 99 -28.71 11.84 2.71
N ASP A 100 -29.59 10.92 2.32
CA ASP A 100 -29.96 9.73 3.07
C ASP A 100 -29.60 8.44 2.31
N TYR A 101 -28.62 7.70 2.83
CA TYR A 101 -28.14 6.44 2.25
C TYR A 101 -29.21 5.33 2.13
N HIS A 102 -30.36 5.47 2.79
CA HIS A 102 -31.48 4.54 2.65
C HIS A 102 -32.33 4.78 1.40
N TYR A 103 -32.34 6.01 0.89
CA TYR A 103 -33.25 6.44 -0.17
C TYR A 103 -32.52 6.96 -1.41
N ASP A 104 -31.31 7.47 -1.23
CA ASP A 104 -30.55 8.18 -2.24
C ASP A 104 -29.43 7.31 -2.83
N GLU A 105 -29.13 7.53 -4.10
CA GLU A 105 -28.01 6.90 -4.77
C GLU A 105 -26.67 7.45 -4.20
N PRO A 106 -25.61 6.64 -4.04
CA PRO A 106 -24.34 7.11 -3.48
C PRO A 106 -23.71 8.34 -4.16
N ILE A 107 -24.06 8.59 -5.42
CA ILE A 107 -23.59 9.76 -6.18
C ILE A 107 -24.28 11.07 -5.74
N GLU A 108 -25.50 10.98 -5.22
CA GLU A 108 -26.34 12.09 -4.75
C GLU A 108 -25.87 12.65 -3.40
N GLN A 109 -24.85 12.02 -2.81
CA GLN A 109 -24.08 12.59 -1.70
C GLN A 109 -23.39 13.91 -2.08
N TYR A 110 -23.29 14.23 -3.37
CA TYR A 110 -22.64 15.45 -3.85
C TYR A 110 -23.61 16.31 -4.66
N SER A 111 -23.67 17.59 -4.31
CA SER A 111 -24.41 18.60 -5.06
C SER A 111 -23.44 19.40 -5.92
N VAL A 112 -23.80 19.65 -7.18
CA VAL A 112 -23.02 20.48 -8.10
C VAL A 112 -23.77 21.78 -8.35
N TYR A 113 -23.04 22.88 -8.41
CA TYR A 113 -23.61 24.20 -8.67
C TYR A 113 -22.67 25.06 -9.52
N TYR A 114 -23.20 26.15 -10.05
CA TYR A 114 -22.43 27.22 -10.69
C TYR A 114 -22.97 28.58 -10.22
N TYR A 115 -22.21 29.66 -10.47
CA TYR A 115 -22.69 31.02 -10.25
C TYR A 115 -23.26 31.56 -11.57
N ASN A 116 -24.52 32.02 -11.54
CA ASN A 116 -25.15 32.66 -12.69
C ASN A 116 -24.60 34.08 -12.91
N ASP A 117 -25.07 34.77 -13.95
CA ASP A 117 -24.63 36.15 -14.27
C ASP A 117 -24.91 37.17 -13.14
N ASN A 118 -25.85 36.88 -12.25
CA ASN A 118 -26.16 37.68 -11.07
C ASN A 118 -25.28 37.33 -9.86
N ASN A 119 -24.31 36.43 -10.04
CA ASN A 119 -23.46 35.86 -8.99
C ASN A 119 -24.25 35.09 -7.91
N GLU A 120 -25.38 34.49 -8.31
CA GLU A 120 -26.20 33.64 -7.45
C GLU A 120 -25.91 32.16 -7.68
N LYS A 121 -25.89 31.40 -6.60
CA LYS A 121 -25.64 29.96 -6.61
C LYS A 121 -26.81 29.22 -7.24
N THR A 122 -26.57 28.52 -8.34
CA THR A 122 -27.57 27.71 -9.04
C THR A 122 -27.18 26.24 -9.00
N TYR A 123 -27.96 25.43 -8.30
CA TYR A 123 -27.74 23.98 -8.20
C TYR A 123 -28.21 23.25 -9.45
N LEU A 124 -27.43 22.24 -9.85
CA LEU A 124 -27.75 21.34 -10.95
C LEU A 124 -28.51 20.13 -10.41
N TYR A 125 -29.68 19.87 -10.98
CA TYR A 125 -30.41 18.63 -10.74
C TYR A 125 -29.63 17.45 -11.33
N ASP A 126 -29.39 16.40 -10.53
CA ASP A 126 -28.54 15.24 -10.85
C ASP A 126 -27.12 15.60 -11.33
N GLY A 127 -26.64 16.81 -11.03
CA GLY A 127 -25.36 17.30 -11.52
C GLY A 127 -25.32 17.54 -13.05
N VAL A 128 -26.48 17.63 -13.69
CA VAL A 128 -26.60 17.82 -15.14
C VAL A 128 -26.83 19.29 -15.47
N TYR A 129 -25.98 19.83 -16.33
CA TYR A 129 -26.17 21.13 -16.96
C TYR A 129 -26.80 20.96 -18.34
N GLU A 130 -27.97 21.56 -18.54
CA GLU A 130 -28.63 21.66 -19.84
C GLU A 130 -28.31 23.02 -20.46
N ASP A 131 -27.51 23.01 -21.53
CA ASP A 131 -27.29 24.22 -22.31
C ASP A 131 -28.53 24.55 -23.14
N ASN A 132 -29.31 25.53 -22.67
CA ASN A 132 -30.53 25.97 -23.34
C ASN A 132 -30.25 26.84 -24.60
N ASN A 133 -28.99 27.15 -24.93
CA ASN A 133 -28.62 28.01 -26.05
C ASN A 133 -28.26 27.28 -27.36
N TYR A 134 -28.26 25.94 -27.39
CA TYR A 134 -28.01 25.17 -28.61
C TYR A 134 -29.27 24.44 -29.09
N ASN A 135 -29.79 24.87 -30.24
CA ASN A 135 -30.76 24.22 -31.15
C ASN A 135 -31.55 23.02 -30.59
N LEU A 136 -32.89 23.10 -30.64
CA LEU A 136 -33.90 22.10 -30.24
C LEU A 136 -33.66 20.62 -30.64
N ASN A 137 -32.68 20.32 -31.50
CA ASN A 137 -32.30 18.99 -31.95
C ASN A 137 -31.04 18.42 -31.28
N ASN A 138 -30.37 19.16 -30.39
CA ASN A 138 -29.14 18.71 -29.74
C ASN A 138 -29.14 19.08 -28.25
N LYS A 139 -29.89 18.32 -27.44
CA LYS A 139 -29.80 18.38 -25.98
C LYS A 139 -28.42 17.88 -25.54
N ASN A 140 -27.41 18.74 -25.57
CA ASN A 140 -26.09 18.48 -25.02
C ASN A 140 -26.15 18.63 -23.49
N ALA A 141 -26.91 17.75 -22.84
CA ALA A 141 -26.89 17.63 -21.39
C ALA A 141 -25.49 17.15 -20.97
N LYS A 142 -24.73 18.01 -20.29
CA LYS A 142 -23.41 17.68 -19.75
C LYS A 142 -23.57 17.30 -18.28
N ASN A 143 -23.03 16.15 -17.89
CA ASN A 143 -23.02 15.74 -16.48
C ASN A 143 -21.75 16.28 -15.81
N ALA A 144 -21.87 17.43 -15.16
CA ALA A 144 -20.76 18.10 -14.47
C ALA A 144 -20.27 17.29 -13.27
N LEU A 145 -21.17 16.62 -12.54
CA LEU A 145 -20.82 15.73 -11.42
C LEU A 145 -19.91 14.58 -11.87
N MET A 146 -20.22 13.97 -13.01
CA MET A 146 -19.36 12.95 -13.64
C MET A 146 -17.98 13.53 -13.99
N GLY A 147 -17.91 14.80 -14.41
CA GLY A 147 -16.65 15.52 -14.61
C GLY A 147 -15.77 15.54 -13.36
N PHE A 148 -16.35 15.78 -12.18
CA PHE A 148 -15.62 15.80 -10.89
C PHE A 148 -15.05 14.43 -10.56
N PHE A 149 -15.85 13.37 -10.71
CA PHE A 149 -15.38 12.01 -10.52
C PHE A 149 -14.27 11.64 -11.50
N ILE A 150 -14.40 11.97 -12.79
CA ILE A 150 -13.35 11.72 -13.80
C ILE A 150 -12.07 12.48 -13.46
N ALA A 151 -12.16 13.74 -13.06
CA ALA A 151 -11.00 14.54 -12.63
C ALA A 151 -10.32 13.93 -11.40
N GLY A 152 -11.10 13.56 -10.38
CA GLY A 152 -10.60 12.85 -9.19
C GLY A 152 -9.93 11.54 -9.54
N MET A 153 -10.56 10.71 -10.37
CA MET A 153 -9.99 9.45 -10.87
C MET A 153 -8.69 9.67 -11.63
N ASN A 154 -8.59 10.70 -12.48
CA ASN A 154 -7.36 11.01 -13.20
C ASN A 154 -6.21 11.37 -12.26
N LYS A 155 -6.48 12.08 -11.16
CA LYS A 155 -5.47 12.31 -10.11
C LYS A 155 -5.08 11.00 -9.41
N ILE A 156 -6.05 10.17 -9.02
CA ILE A 156 -5.78 8.86 -8.41
C ILE A 156 -5.02 7.92 -9.37
N LYS A 157 -5.27 7.98 -10.67
CA LYS A 157 -4.54 7.20 -11.68
C LYS A 157 -3.06 7.55 -11.69
N LYS A 158 -2.71 8.85 -11.59
CA LYS A 158 -1.31 9.29 -11.45
C LYS A 158 -0.70 8.75 -10.15
N ILE A 159 -1.43 8.80 -9.04
CA ILE A 159 -0.98 8.22 -7.75
C ILE A 159 -0.76 6.71 -7.86
N LYS A 160 -1.66 5.98 -8.54
CA LYS A 160 -1.55 4.54 -8.76
C LYS A 160 -0.26 4.18 -9.51
N VAL A 161 0.16 4.97 -10.50
CA VAL A 161 1.44 4.76 -11.20
C VAL A 161 2.61 4.88 -10.24
N VAL A 162 2.64 5.93 -9.41
CA VAL A 162 3.70 6.14 -8.41
C VAL A 162 3.72 5.02 -7.37
N VAL A 163 2.56 4.64 -6.82
CA VAL A 163 2.42 3.52 -5.88
C VAL A 163 2.89 2.21 -6.49
N THR A 164 2.62 1.98 -7.78
CA THR A 164 3.10 0.80 -8.50
C THR A 164 4.62 0.75 -8.54
N ILE A 165 5.29 1.88 -8.81
CA ILE A 165 6.77 1.96 -8.78
C ILE A 165 7.30 1.65 -7.38
N ILE A 166 6.69 2.22 -6.34
CA ILE A 166 7.06 1.96 -4.94
C ILE A 166 6.88 0.48 -4.59
N LEU A 167 5.79 -0.15 -5.02
CA LEU A 167 5.55 -1.58 -4.83
C LEU A 167 6.62 -2.45 -5.48
N VAL A 168 7.05 -2.11 -6.70
CA VAL A 168 8.15 -2.83 -7.37
C VAL A 168 9.45 -2.73 -6.55
N LEU A 169 9.78 -1.54 -6.05
CA LEU A 169 10.96 -1.35 -5.18
C LEU A 169 10.84 -2.11 -3.86
N LEU A 170 9.65 -2.14 -3.25
CA LEU A 170 9.36 -2.91 -2.05
C LEU A 170 9.57 -4.41 -2.27
N ILE A 171 9.10 -4.95 -3.39
CA ILE A 171 9.29 -6.37 -3.74
C ILE A 171 10.79 -6.70 -3.86
N ILE A 172 11.58 -5.83 -4.50
CA ILE A 172 13.04 -6.00 -4.59
C ILE A 172 13.68 -6.02 -3.19
N ALA A 173 13.26 -5.11 -2.31
CA ALA A 173 13.75 -5.07 -0.93
C ALA A 173 13.36 -6.32 -0.12
N ILE A 174 12.12 -6.80 -0.27
CA ILE A 174 11.63 -8.06 0.34
C ILE A 174 12.48 -9.24 -0.12
N LEU A 175 12.77 -9.35 -1.43
CA LEU A 175 13.61 -10.40 -1.99
C LEU A 175 15.04 -10.34 -1.43
N ALA A 176 15.62 -9.15 -1.34
CA ALA A 176 16.96 -8.96 -0.76
C ALA A 176 17.01 -9.39 0.72
N LEU A 177 16.01 -9.00 1.52
CA LEU A 177 15.90 -9.39 2.93
C LEU A 177 15.64 -10.89 3.09
N LEU A 178 14.85 -11.51 2.21
CA LEU A 178 14.66 -12.97 2.19
C LEU A 178 15.97 -13.70 1.93
N ILE A 179 16.74 -13.29 0.93
CA ILE A 179 18.05 -13.88 0.63
C ILE A 179 19.00 -13.70 1.83
N LEU A 180 19.01 -12.51 2.45
CA LEU A 180 19.82 -12.25 3.64
C LEU A 180 19.41 -13.14 4.82
N LEU A 181 18.11 -13.34 5.04
CA LEU A 181 17.60 -14.18 6.11
C LEU A 181 17.94 -15.66 5.86
N ILE A 182 17.77 -16.14 4.62
CA ILE A 182 18.14 -17.51 4.21
C ILE A 182 19.64 -17.74 4.42
N THR A 183 20.49 -16.82 3.96
CA THR A 183 21.95 -16.97 4.13
C THR A 183 22.38 -16.97 5.60
N MET A 184 21.71 -16.19 6.46
CA MET A 184 21.92 -16.27 7.92
C MET A 184 21.51 -17.64 8.48
N LEU A 185 20.36 -18.17 8.09
CA LEU A 185 19.89 -19.49 8.53
C LEU A 185 20.79 -20.63 8.06
N VAL A 186 21.26 -20.59 6.82
CA VAL A 186 22.22 -21.57 6.27
C VAL A 186 23.54 -21.51 7.03
N LYS A 187 24.07 -20.32 7.32
CA LYS A 187 25.26 -20.16 8.17
C LYS A 187 25.04 -20.76 9.55
N VAL A 188 23.88 -20.51 10.17
CA VAL A 188 23.55 -21.09 11.48
C VAL A 188 23.55 -22.61 11.44
N LYS A 189 22.94 -23.21 10.41
CA LYS A 189 22.89 -24.66 10.25
C LYS A 189 24.29 -25.25 10.10
N ARG A 190 25.09 -24.69 9.19
CA ARG A 190 26.47 -25.13 8.92
C ARG A 190 27.38 -25.01 10.15
N ASP A 191 27.31 -23.89 10.85
CA ASP A 191 28.15 -23.65 12.03
C ASP A 191 27.78 -24.62 13.18
N ARG A 192 26.48 -24.93 13.34
CA ARG A 192 26.02 -25.94 14.30
C ARG A 192 26.53 -27.33 13.95
N GLU A 193 26.40 -27.76 12.69
CA GLU A 193 26.91 -29.05 12.22
C GLU A 193 28.43 -29.17 12.45
N TYR A 194 29.19 -28.12 12.11
CA TYR A 194 30.64 -28.08 12.35
C TYR A 194 30.99 -28.12 13.85
N SER A 195 30.24 -27.41 14.69
CA SER A 195 30.46 -27.40 16.15
C SER A 195 30.23 -28.80 16.76
N GLN A 196 29.19 -29.52 16.30
CA GLN A 196 28.88 -30.88 16.74
C GLN A 196 29.92 -31.88 16.24
N TYR A 197 30.39 -31.76 15.00
CA TYR A 197 31.48 -32.58 14.48
C TYR A 197 32.76 -32.38 15.31
N LYS A 198 33.12 -31.14 15.59
CA LYS A 198 34.34 -30.81 16.35
C LYS A 198 34.26 -31.29 17.81
N SER A 199 33.09 -31.21 18.45
CA SER A 199 32.91 -31.73 19.81
C SER A 199 32.99 -33.27 19.86
N LYS A 200 32.35 -33.97 18.91
CA LYS A 200 32.46 -35.43 18.77
C LYS A 200 33.92 -35.88 18.60
N LYS A 201 34.65 -35.26 17.67
CA LYS A 201 36.07 -35.59 17.40
C LYS A 201 36.97 -35.35 18.62
N LYS A 202 36.68 -34.33 19.43
CA LYS A 202 37.40 -34.09 20.70
C LYS A 202 37.12 -35.16 21.74
N LEU A 203 35.86 -35.59 21.89
CA LEU A 203 35.46 -36.66 22.80
C LEU A 203 36.09 -38.00 22.41
N GLU A 204 36.08 -38.35 21.13
CA GLU A 204 36.74 -39.56 20.60
C GLU A 204 38.24 -39.55 20.88
N LYS A 205 38.90 -38.40 20.67
CA LYS A 205 40.34 -38.25 20.96
C LYS A 205 40.64 -38.46 22.45
N GLN A 206 39.86 -37.83 23.34
CA GLN A 206 40.02 -37.97 24.79
C GLN A 206 39.76 -39.41 25.27
N GLN A 207 38.79 -40.12 24.69
CA GLN A 207 38.54 -41.53 24.99
C GLN A 207 39.67 -42.44 24.49
N SER A 208 40.24 -42.13 23.32
CA SER A 208 41.39 -42.88 22.79
C SER A 208 42.67 -42.68 23.62
N GLU A 209 42.87 -41.48 24.17
CA GLU A 209 44.00 -41.16 25.05
C GLU A 209 43.85 -41.86 26.41
N LYS A 210 42.66 -41.81 27.03
CA LYS A 210 42.39 -42.54 28.29
C LYS A 210 42.52 -44.06 28.16
N THR A 211 42.12 -44.63 27.02
CA THR A 211 42.26 -46.07 26.76
C THR A 211 43.73 -46.48 26.57
N LYS A 212 44.60 -45.56 26.12
CA LYS A 212 46.05 -45.78 26.01
C LYS A 212 46.79 -45.64 27.33
N GLU A 213 46.32 -44.79 28.25
CA GLU A 213 46.90 -44.67 29.60
C GLU A 213 46.55 -45.84 30.52
N ASN A 214 45.45 -46.56 30.26
CA ASN A 214 45.00 -47.71 31.05
C ASN A 214 45.49 -49.08 30.51
N LYS A 215 46.44 -49.09 29.57
CA LYS A 215 47.05 -50.30 28.99
C LYS A 215 48.55 -50.32 29.28
#